data_AF-A0A2T4VLX9-F1
#
_entry.id   AF-A0A2T4VLX9-F1
#
_cell.length_a   1.000
_cell.length_b   1.000
_cell.length_c   1.000
_cell.angle_alpha   90.00
_cell.angle_beta   90.00
_cell.angle_gamma   90.00
#
_symmetry.space_group_name_H-M   'P 1'
#
loop_
_entity.id
_entity.type
_entity.pdbx_description
1 polymer ?
#
loop_
_entity_poly.entity_id
_entity_poly.type
_entity_poly.pdbx_seq_one_letter_code
_entity_poly.pdbx_strand_id
1 'polypeptide(L)'
;MNIHERILEVQGLLGRTLRSAQSDEERELFRVATAALMFISETGTVHSFEDYLQFRREAPPYAVASFETREEADAWLRQHPEPPHGAFVLIADEYHIVMHVREMDHRQLFPHPILEGYLEQIQQAAPPSTMPAFETREEVEAWLKGQPAPLQRVFMMIAGRRHVALHHRNLNHYSIHLLPEPGPGRPE
;
A
#
# COMPACT_ATOMS: atom_id res chain seq x y z
N MET A 1 3.76 21.16 13.31
CA MET A 1 3.58 21.53 11.90
C MET A 1 2.50 20.65 11.30
N ASN A 2 1.37 21.27 10.90
CA ASN A 2 0.27 20.57 10.23
C ASN A 2 0.62 20.25 8.77
N ILE A 3 -0.23 19.50 8.07
CA ILE A 3 0.03 19.10 6.68
C ILE A 3 0.14 20.31 5.73
N HIS A 4 -0.66 21.36 5.90
CA HIS A 4 -0.63 22.54 5.05
C HIS A 4 0.71 23.28 5.16
N GLU A 5 1.19 23.49 6.39
CA GLU A 5 2.50 24.10 6.65
C GLU A 5 3.63 23.27 6.04
N ARG A 6 3.56 21.93 6.17
CA ARG A 6 4.53 21.01 5.54
C ARG A 6 4.53 21.12 4.02
N ILE A 7 3.36 21.14 3.39
CA ILE A 7 3.25 21.28 1.93
C ILE A 7 3.85 22.61 1.47
N LEU A 8 3.55 23.71 2.16
CA LEU A 8 4.09 25.04 1.84
C LEU A 8 5.62 25.09 1.99
N GLU A 9 6.18 24.50 3.05
CA GLU A 9 7.63 24.42 3.23
C GLU A 9 8.31 23.59 2.14
N VAL A 10 7.73 22.44 1.76
CA VAL A 10 8.24 21.60 0.68
C VAL A 10 8.18 22.33 -0.66
N GLN A 11 7.09 23.02 -0.97
CA GLN A 11 6.98 23.86 -2.17
C GLN A 11 8.05 24.98 -2.16
N GLY A 12 8.27 25.62 -1.02
CA GLY A 12 9.33 26.62 -0.87
C GLY A 12 10.73 26.04 -1.08
N LEU A 13 10.98 24.81 -0.61
CA LEU A 13 12.23 24.08 -0.84
C LEU A 13 12.41 23.74 -2.31
N LEU A 14 11.41 23.12 -2.94
CA LEU A 14 11.44 22.79 -4.37
C LEU A 14 11.64 24.03 -5.24
N GLY A 15 11.00 25.15 -4.91
CA GLY A 15 11.18 26.42 -5.61
C GLY A 15 12.60 26.99 -5.46
N ARG A 16 13.26 26.81 -4.31
CA ARG A 16 14.68 27.16 -4.14
C ARG A 16 15.57 26.25 -4.98
N THR A 17 15.35 24.94 -4.91
CA THR A 17 16.16 23.94 -5.64
C THR A 17 16.03 24.10 -7.15
N LEU A 18 14.83 24.42 -7.65
CA LEU A 18 14.56 24.74 -9.06
C LEU A 18 15.43 25.89 -9.57
N ARG A 19 15.63 26.95 -8.76
CA ARG A 19 16.48 28.10 -9.13
C ARG A 19 17.97 27.76 -9.17
N SER A 20 18.40 26.74 -8.44
CA SER A 20 19.79 26.26 -8.40
C SER A 20 20.09 25.08 -9.33
N ALA A 21 19.06 24.53 -10.00
CA ALA A 21 19.19 23.38 -10.89
C ALA A 21 20.11 23.68 -12.09
N GLN A 22 20.98 22.71 -12.40
CA GLN A 22 22.10 22.86 -13.33
C GLN A 22 21.74 22.48 -14.77
N SER A 23 20.66 21.72 -14.96
CA SER A 23 20.15 21.33 -16.27
C SER A 23 18.66 21.62 -16.42
N ASP A 24 18.19 21.70 -17.65
CA ASP A 24 16.76 21.89 -17.93
C ASP A 24 15.93 20.64 -17.59
N GLU A 25 16.53 19.44 -17.69
CA GLU A 25 15.92 18.19 -17.26
C GLU A 25 15.65 18.18 -15.76
N GLU A 26 16.63 18.59 -14.95
CA GLU A 26 16.49 18.67 -13.49
C GLU A 26 15.43 19.71 -13.09
N ARG A 27 15.37 20.85 -13.80
CA ARG A 27 14.32 21.86 -13.60
C ARG A 27 12.94 21.29 -13.86
N GLU A 28 12.78 20.47 -14.89
CA GLU A 28 11.50 19.88 -15.25
C GLU A 28 11.01 18.90 -14.18
N LEU A 29 11.91 18.07 -13.62
CA LEU A 29 11.57 17.18 -12.50
C LEU A 29 11.03 17.96 -11.30
N PHE A 30 11.66 19.08 -10.93
CA PHE A 30 11.17 19.91 -9.83
C PHE A 30 9.84 20.61 -10.14
N ARG A 31 9.60 21.00 -11.40
CA ARG A 31 8.29 21.53 -11.83
C ARG A 31 7.19 20.49 -11.68
N VAL A 32 7.42 19.26 -12.13
CA VAL A 32 6.47 18.15 -11.99
C VAL A 32 6.17 17.88 -10.51
N ALA A 33 7.19 17.81 -9.65
CA ALA A 33 7.01 17.62 -8.21
C ALA A 33 6.19 18.75 -7.57
N THR A 34 6.44 20.00 -7.97
CA THR A 34 5.68 21.16 -7.48
C THR A 34 4.22 21.09 -7.95
N ALA A 35 4.00 20.76 -9.23
CA ALA A 35 2.67 20.60 -9.81
C ALA A 35 1.86 19.51 -9.10
N ALA A 36 2.47 18.39 -8.72
CA ALA A 36 1.80 17.34 -7.95
C ALA A 36 1.31 17.84 -6.58
N LEU A 37 2.12 18.63 -5.87
CA LEU A 37 1.71 19.21 -4.58
C LEU A 37 0.61 20.28 -4.73
N MET A 38 0.68 21.07 -5.80
CA MET A 38 -0.38 22.02 -6.13
C MET A 38 -1.67 21.28 -6.47
N PHE A 39 -1.62 20.21 -7.27
CA PHE A 39 -2.78 19.38 -7.57
C PHE A 39 -3.45 18.85 -6.30
N ILE A 40 -2.67 18.30 -5.35
CA ILE A 40 -3.22 17.83 -4.06
C ILE A 40 -3.94 18.95 -3.31
N SER A 41 -3.36 20.16 -3.32
CA SER A 41 -3.90 21.33 -2.62
C SER A 41 -5.16 21.87 -3.29
N GLU A 42 -5.14 22.00 -4.62
CA GLU A 42 -6.18 22.64 -5.43
C GLU A 42 -7.37 21.71 -5.70
N THR A 43 -7.17 20.39 -5.64
CA THR A 43 -8.26 19.40 -5.78
C THR A 43 -8.98 19.08 -4.47
N GLY A 44 -8.59 19.70 -3.36
CA GLY A 44 -9.19 19.46 -2.04
C GLY A 44 -8.82 18.10 -1.43
N THR A 45 -7.75 17.45 -1.91
CA THR A 45 -7.32 16.11 -1.47
C THR A 45 -6.27 16.14 -0.35
N VAL A 46 -6.03 17.30 0.27
CA VAL A 46 -5.01 17.49 1.33
C VAL A 46 -5.20 16.55 2.52
N HIS A 47 -6.43 16.39 3.02
CA HIS A 47 -6.69 15.49 4.15
C HIS A 47 -6.48 14.02 3.77
N SER A 48 -6.89 13.62 2.56
CA SER A 48 -6.61 12.27 2.05
C SER A 48 -5.11 12.01 1.92
N PHE A 49 -4.32 13.02 1.55
CA PHE A 49 -2.87 12.92 1.52
C PHE A 49 -2.25 12.88 2.92
N GLU A 50 -2.80 13.61 3.90
CA GLU A 50 -2.40 13.53 5.30
C GLU A 50 -2.64 12.13 5.88
N ASP A 51 -3.82 11.56 5.63
CA ASP A 51 -4.17 10.20 6.02
C ASP A 51 -3.24 9.18 5.37
N TYR A 52 -2.92 9.37 4.07
CA TYR A 52 -1.94 8.55 3.36
C TYR A 52 -0.54 8.61 4.02
N LEU A 53 -0.07 9.80 4.41
CA LEU A 53 1.23 9.95 5.09
C LEU A 53 1.26 9.30 6.47
N GLN A 54 0.14 9.35 7.21
CA GLN A 54 0.01 8.65 8.48
C GLN A 54 0.00 7.13 8.28
N PHE A 55 -0.71 6.65 7.27
CA PHE A 55 -0.76 5.24 6.88
C PHE A 55 0.63 4.71 6.49
N ARG A 56 1.34 5.41 5.60
CA ARG A 56 2.55 4.91 4.93
C ARG A 56 3.77 4.68 5.84
N ARG A 57 3.75 5.10 7.10
CA ARG A 57 4.89 4.92 8.02
C ARG A 57 5.04 3.49 8.53
N GLU A 58 3.94 2.75 8.68
CA GLU A 58 3.95 1.41 9.30
C GLU A 58 2.97 0.43 8.63
N ALA A 59 2.18 0.89 7.66
CA ALA A 59 1.14 0.09 7.03
C ALA A 59 1.65 -0.75 5.84
N PRO A 60 0.94 -1.85 5.47
CA PRO A 60 1.17 -2.52 4.20
C PRO A 60 1.04 -1.56 3.01
N PRO A 61 1.48 -1.95 1.81
CA PRO A 61 1.19 -1.18 0.61
C PRO A 61 -0.31 -0.80 0.51
N TYR A 62 -0.59 0.44 0.11
CA TYR A 62 -1.95 0.97 0.11
C TYR A 62 -2.78 0.35 -1.03
N ALA A 63 -3.90 -0.30 -0.69
CA ALA A 63 -4.87 -0.82 -1.64
C ALA A 63 -6.19 -0.04 -1.55
N VAL A 64 -6.81 0.28 -2.68
CA VAL A 64 -8.04 1.10 -2.74
C VAL A 64 -9.33 0.28 -2.70
N ALA A 65 -9.25 -1.03 -2.96
CA ALA A 65 -10.37 -1.97 -2.88
C ALA A 65 -9.86 -3.39 -2.60
N SER A 66 -10.75 -4.27 -2.13
CA SER A 66 -10.50 -5.69 -1.94
C SER A 66 -11.66 -6.51 -2.49
N PHE A 67 -11.35 -7.64 -3.11
CA PHE A 67 -12.30 -8.58 -3.72
C PHE A 67 -11.94 -10.00 -3.31
N GLU A 68 -12.96 -10.85 -3.11
CA GLU A 68 -12.73 -12.26 -2.82
C GLU A 68 -12.30 -13.00 -4.08
N THR A 69 -12.83 -12.61 -5.24
CA THR A 69 -12.61 -13.29 -6.51
C THR A 69 -12.14 -12.36 -7.62
N ARG A 70 -11.51 -12.96 -8.65
CA ARG A 70 -11.08 -12.24 -9.85
C ARG A 70 -12.27 -11.71 -10.63
N GLU A 71 -13.35 -12.48 -10.69
CA GLU A 71 -14.58 -12.15 -11.39
C GLU A 71 -15.23 -10.89 -10.82
N GLU A 72 -15.27 -10.75 -9.49
CA GLU A 72 -15.75 -9.55 -8.79
C GLU A 72 -14.90 -8.33 -9.11
N ALA A 73 -13.57 -8.48 -9.03
CA ALA A 73 -12.64 -7.40 -9.30
C ALA A 73 -12.74 -6.90 -10.75
N ASP A 74 -12.83 -7.82 -11.71
CA ASP A 74 -13.00 -7.48 -13.12
C ASP A 74 -14.38 -6.85 -13.39
N ALA A 75 -15.44 -7.29 -12.68
CA ALA A 75 -16.76 -6.67 -12.77
C ALA A 75 -16.76 -5.24 -12.23
N TRP A 76 -16.12 -5.02 -11.07
CA TRP A 76 -15.89 -3.69 -10.51
C TRP A 76 -15.15 -2.78 -11.50
N LEU A 77 -14.04 -3.26 -12.07
CA LEU A 77 -13.22 -2.49 -13.01
C LEU A 77 -14.01 -2.06 -14.26
N ARG A 78 -14.84 -2.96 -14.80
CA ARG A 78 -15.70 -2.68 -15.96
C ARG A 78 -16.81 -1.67 -15.67
N GLN A 79 -17.29 -1.60 -14.43
CA GLN A 79 -18.35 -0.69 -14.04
C GLN A 79 -17.82 0.66 -13.54
N HIS A 80 -16.54 0.73 -13.18
CA HIS A 80 -15.92 1.95 -12.68
C HIS A 80 -15.84 3.01 -13.79
N PRO A 81 -16.43 4.22 -13.60
CA PRO A 81 -16.49 5.24 -14.64
C PRO A 81 -15.11 5.82 -14.99
N GLU A 82 -14.23 5.91 -13.99
CA GLU A 82 -12.83 6.35 -14.16
C GLU A 82 -11.92 5.49 -13.28
N PRO A 83 -11.49 4.30 -13.75
CA PRO A 83 -10.66 3.39 -12.95
C PRO A 83 -9.40 4.09 -12.40
N PRO A 84 -9.04 3.85 -11.14
CA PRO A 84 -7.90 4.52 -10.50
C PRO A 84 -6.58 3.93 -11.01
N HIS A 85 -6.11 4.39 -12.18
CA HIS A 85 -4.88 3.90 -12.80
C HIS A 85 -3.68 3.99 -11.85
N GLY A 86 -2.89 2.91 -11.79
CA GLY A 86 -1.72 2.80 -10.93
C GLY A 86 -2.02 2.47 -9.46
N ALA A 87 -3.29 2.50 -9.04
CA ALA A 87 -3.67 2.08 -7.70
C ALA A 87 -3.62 0.55 -7.56
N PHE A 88 -3.40 0.09 -6.34
CA PHE A 88 -3.48 -1.33 -6.02
C PHE A 88 -4.87 -1.72 -5.53
N VAL A 89 -5.28 -2.95 -5.83
CA VAL A 89 -6.41 -3.64 -5.22
C VAL A 89 -5.95 -5.00 -4.71
N LEU A 90 -6.71 -5.57 -3.76
CA LEU A 90 -6.51 -6.93 -3.31
C LEU A 90 -7.51 -7.85 -4.01
N ILE A 91 -7.04 -8.98 -4.52
CA ILE A 91 -7.87 -10.06 -5.05
C ILE A 91 -7.44 -11.33 -4.35
N ALA A 92 -8.32 -11.92 -3.53
CA ALA A 92 -7.97 -13.06 -2.67
C ALA A 92 -6.68 -12.79 -1.86
N ASP A 93 -6.59 -11.59 -1.27
CA ASP A 93 -5.44 -11.05 -0.53
C ASP A 93 -4.18 -10.72 -1.33
N GLU A 94 -4.15 -11.01 -2.63
CA GLU A 94 -3.01 -10.74 -3.50
C GLU A 94 -3.10 -9.36 -4.18
N TYR A 95 -1.99 -8.66 -4.22
CA TYR A 95 -1.92 -7.32 -4.81
C TYR A 95 -1.99 -7.35 -6.32
N HIS A 96 -2.89 -6.55 -6.87
CA HIS A 96 -3.01 -6.30 -8.28
C HIS A 96 -2.98 -4.80 -8.57
N ILE A 97 -2.28 -4.39 -9.62
CA ILE A 97 -2.26 -3.00 -10.08
C ILE A 97 -3.34 -2.77 -11.13
N VAL A 98 -4.04 -1.64 -11.02
CA VAL A 98 -5.04 -1.19 -11.99
C VAL A 98 -4.34 -0.53 -13.17
N MET A 99 -4.41 -1.17 -14.34
CA MET A 99 -4.00 -0.56 -15.60
C MET A 99 -5.24 -0.03 -16.33
N HIS A 100 -5.19 1.23 -16.72
CA HIS A 100 -6.23 1.86 -17.51
C HIS A 100 -5.59 2.78 -18.55
N VAL A 101 -5.67 2.38 -19.82
CA VAL A 101 -5.25 3.18 -20.98
C VAL A 101 -6.48 3.90 -21.50
N ARG A 102 -6.62 5.16 -21.07
CA ARG A 102 -7.82 5.98 -21.27
C ARG A 102 -8.21 6.12 -22.74
N GLU A 103 -7.23 6.28 -23.62
CA GLU A 103 -7.42 6.50 -25.06
C GLU A 103 -8.09 5.31 -25.76
N MET A 104 -7.95 4.11 -25.19
CA MET A 104 -8.47 2.86 -25.74
C MET A 104 -9.61 2.27 -24.90
N ASP A 105 -10.02 2.93 -23.81
CA ASP A 105 -10.85 2.36 -22.73
C ASP A 105 -10.37 0.95 -22.30
N HIS A 106 -9.06 0.71 -22.41
CA HIS A 106 -8.49 -0.59 -22.10
C HIS A 106 -8.17 -0.64 -20.61
N ARG A 107 -8.77 -1.59 -19.90
CA ARG A 107 -8.67 -1.72 -18.45
C ARG A 107 -8.39 -3.16 -18.06
N GLN A 108 -7.40 -3.34 -17.20
CA GLN A 108 -6.97 -4.67 -16.76
C GLN A 108 -6.33 -4.63 -15.38
N LEU A 109 -6.43 -5.75 -14.67
CA LEU A 109 -5.75 -6.00 -13.40
C LEU A 109 -4.58 -6.95 -13.62
N PHE A 110 -3.40 -6.53 -13.17
CA PHE A 110 -2.17 -7.32 -13.24
C PHE A 110 -1.66 -7.65 -11.83
N PRO A 111 -1.30 -8.91 -11.53
CA PRO A 111 -0.61 -9.23 -10.29
C PRO A 111 0.64 -8.37 -10.14
N HIS A 112 0.92 -7.89 -8.93
CA HIS A 112 2.09 -7.05 -8.66
C HIS A 112 2.79 -7.47 -7.36
N PRO A 113 4.11 -7.74 -7.38
CA PRO A 113 4.87 -8.21 -6.22
C PRO A 113 5.22 -7.10 -5.21
N ILE A 114 4.37 -6.07 -5.06
CA ILE A 114 4.70 -4.91 -4.20
C ILE A 114 4.89 -5.32 -2.74
N LEU A 115 4.25 -6.41 -2.34
CA LEU A 115 4.29 -6.89 -0.98
C LEU A 115 5.61 -7.60 -0.62
N GLU A 116 6.35 -8.15 -1.60
CA GLU A 116 7.53 -8.97 -1.34
C GLU A 116 8.59 -8.22 -0.53
N GLY A 117 8.98 -7.02 -0.96
CA GLY A 117 9.96 -6.19 -0.23
C GLY A 117 9.48 -5.75 1.15
N TYR A 118 8.16 -5.59 1.33
CA TYR A 118 7.58 -5.28 2.64
C TYR A 118 7.66 -6.49 3.58
N LEU A 119 7.39 -7.71 3.10
CA LEU A 119 7.52 -8.94 3.89
C LEU A 119 8.98 -9.20 4.28
N GLU A 120 9.92 -8.98 3.37
CA GLU A 120 11.37 -9.07 3.66
C GLU A 120 11.77 -8.10 4.78
N GLN A 121 11.31 -6.84 4.73
CA GLN A 121 11.59 -5.85 5.78
C GLN A 121 10.99 -6.27 7.13
N ILE A 122 9.75 -6.77 7.14
CA ILE A 122 9.09 -7.28 8.35
C ILE A 122 9.88 -8.44 8.95
N GLN A 123 10.37 -9.34 8.10
CA GLN A 123 11.13 -10.50 8.52
C GLN A 123 12.49 -10.12 9.12
N GLN A 124 13.18 -9.15 8.53
CA GLN A 124 14.45 -8.62 9.03
C GLN A 124 14.29 -7.94 10.40
N ALA A 125 13.13 -7.36 10.68
CA ALA A 125 12.82 -6.76 11.99
C ALA A 125 12.64 -7.78 13.13
N ALA A 126 12.85 -9.07 12.85
CA ALA A 126 12.68 -10.23 13.74
C ALA A 126 11.23 -10.40 14.25
N PRO A 127 10.49 -11.41 13.74
CA PRO A 127 9.18 -11.74 14.28
C PRO A 127 9.24 -12.07 15.78
N PRO A 128 8.13 -11.89 16.52
CA PRO A 128 8.07 -12.30 17.92
C PRO A 128 8.36 -13.79 18.08
N SER A 129 9.03 -14.15 19.17
CA SER A 129 9.39 -15.55 19.49
C SER A 129 8.17 -16.41 19.84
N THR A 130 7.07 -15.78 20.26
CA THR A 130 5.79 -16.44 20.56
C THR A 130 4.71 -15.87 19.65
N MET A 131 4.05 -16.76 18.91
CA MET A 131 2.98 -16.43 17.98
C MET A 131 1.78 -17.33 18.29
N PRO A 132 0.54 -16.82 18.20
CA PRO A 132 -0.65 -17.65 18.24
C PRO A 132 -0.60 -18.66 17.08
N ALA A 133 -1.12 -19.87 17.32
CA ALA A 133 -1.12 -20.95 16.36
C ALA A 133 -2.56 -21.39 16.08
N PHE A 134 -2.83 -21.65 14.80
CA PHE A 134 -4.12 -22.03 14.26
C PHE A 134 -3.92 -23.17 13.27
N GLU A 135 -4.95 -23.98 13.07
CA GLU A 135 -4.90 -25.06 12.07
C GLU A 135 -5.31 -24.54 10.69
N THR A 136 -6.24 -23.59 10.63
CA THR A 136 -6.82 -23.11 9.38
C THR A 136 -6.81 -21.58 9.26
N ARG A 137 -7.01 -21.10 8.02
CA ARG A 137 -7.13 -19.67 7.73
C ARG A 137 -8.45 -19.11 8.27
N GLU A 138 -9.52 -19.91 8.21
CA GLU A 138 -10.85 -19.53 8.68
C GLU A 138 -10.85 -19.26 10.20
N GLU A 139 -10.10 -20.07 10.96
CA GLU A 139 -9.90 -19.87 12.41
C GLU A 139 -9.21 -18.53 12.70
N VAL A 140 -8.16 -18.21 11.92
CA VAL A 140 -7.46 -16.92 12.02
C VAL A 140 -8.40 -15.76 11.73
N GLU A 141 -9.17 -15.83 10.64
CA GLU A 141 -10.08 -14.76 10.25
C GLU A 141 -11.16 -14.52 11.32
N ALA A 142 -11.72 -15.59 11.90
CA ALA A 142 -12.66 -15.49 13.00
C ALA A 142 -12.01 -14.85 14.24
N TRP A 143 -10.78 -15.24 14.58
CA TRP A 143 -10.02 -14.68 15.70
C TRP A 143 -9.67 -13.21 15.50
N LEU A 144 -9.27 -12.79 14.29
CA LEU A 144 -8.99 -11.40 13.94
C LEU A 144 -10.24 -10.53 14.04
N LYS A 145 -11.40 -11.02 13.56
CA LYS A 145 -12.70 -10.34 13.68
C LYS A 145 -13.15 -10.20 15.14
N GLY A 146 -12.73 -11.12 16.01
CA GLY A 146 -13.05 -11.10 17.45
C GLY A 146 -12.17 -10.16 18.28
N GLN A 147 -11.15 -9.51 17.71
CA GLN A 147 -10.29 -8.61 18.46
C GLN A 147 -11.04 -7.33 18.87
N PRO A 148 -10.83 -6.82 20.11
CA PRO A 148 -11.52 -5.63 20.60
C PRO A 148 -11.14 -4.35 19.83
N ALA A 149 -9.97 -4.34 19.19
CA ALA A 149 -9.54 -3.30 18.28
C ALA A 149 -8.70 -3.93 17.15
N PRO A 150 -8.76 -3.42 15.91
CA PRO A 150 -7.95 -3.95 14.81
C PRO A 150 -6.45 -3.79 15.09
N LEU A 151 -5.74 -4.91 15.08
CA LEU A 151 -4.29 -4.96 15.19
C LEU A 151 -3.69 -4.67 13.81
N GLN A 152 -2.77 -3.72 13.71
CA GLN A 152 -2.23 -3.33 12.40
C GLN A 152 -1.53 -4.51 11.69
N ARG A 153 -0.77 -5.29 12.44
CA ARG A 153 -0.02 -6.46 11.97
C ARG A 153 -0.01 -7.52 13.05
N VAL A 154 -0.26 -8.77 12.65
CA VAL A 154 -0.21 -9.92 13.56
C VAL A 154 0.60 -11.03 12.94
N PHE A 155 1.58 -11.54 13.67
CA PHE A 155 2.32 -12.75 13.31
C PHE A 155 1.64 -13.97 13.91
N MET A 156 1.58 -15.07 13.16
CA MET A 156 0.88 -16.29 13.57
C MET A 156 1.46 -17.53 12.89
N MET A 157 1.09 -18.70 13.42
CA MET A 157 1.30 -19.98 12.76
C MET A 157 -0.03 -20.49 12.20
N ILE A 158 -0.04 -20.95 10.95
CA ILE A 158 -1.18 -21.64 10.33
C ILE A 158 -0.66 -22.98 9.82
N ALA A 159 -1.19 -24.09 10.33
CA ALA A 159 -0.74 -25.45 10.00
C ALA A 159 0.79 -25.61 10.08
N GLY A 160 1.41 -25.06 11.13
CA GLY A 160 2.86 -25.13 11.36
C GLY A 160 3.72 -24.21 10.48
N ARG A 161 3.13 -23.31 9.67
CA ARG A 161 3.86 -22.34 8.83
C ARG A 161 3.66 -20.92 9.31
N ARG A 162 4.70 -20.08 9.23
CA ARG A 162 4.67 -18.68 9.67
C ARG A 162 3.90 -17.80 8.69
N HIS A 163 2.95 -17.06 9.22
CA HIS A 163 2.14 -16.12 8.46
C HIS A 163 2.11 -14.76 9.15
N VAL A 164 1.73 -13.75 8.37
CA VAL A 164 1.45 -12.40 8.86
C VAL A 164 0.09 -11.96 8.32
N ALA A 165 -0.78 -11.47 9.20
CA ALA A 165 -1.99 -10.75 8.84
C ALA A 165 -1.71 -9.25 8.87
N LEU A 166 -2.13 -8.55 7.82
CA LEU A 166 -1.91 -7.12 7.62
C LEU A 166 -3.27 -6.43 7.51
N HIS A 167 -3.53 -5.47 8.39
CA HIS A 167 -4.79 -4.74 8.42
C HIS A 167 -4.77 -3.54 7.46
N HIS A 168 -5.69 -3.57 6.50
CA HIS A 168 -5.99 -2.50 5.55
C HIS A 168 -7.09 -1.61 6.12
N ARG A 169 -6.69 -0.60 6.90
CA ARG A 169 -7.63 0.25 7.67
C ARG A 169 -8.73 0.87 6.81
N ASN A 170 -8.40 1.32 5.60
CA ASN A 170 -9.35 1.94 4.68
C ASN A 170 -10.35 0.94 4.07
N LEU A 171 -10.02 -0.35 4.09
CA LEU A 171 -10.88 -1.44 3.60
C LEU A 171 -11.56 -2.20 4.75
N ASN A 172 -11.15 -1.96 5.99
CA ASN A 172 -11.50 -2.76 7.16
C ASN A 172 -11.31 -4.27 6.89
N HIS A 173 -10.18 -4.61 6.27
CA HIS A 173 -9.87 -5.94 5.76
C HIS A 173 -8.51 -6.42 6.26
N TYR A 174 -8.34 -7.72 6.50
CA TYR A 174 -7.04 -8.32 6.78
C TYR A 174 -6.60 -9.15 5.60
N SER A 175 -5.42 -8.87 5.07
CA SER A 175 -4.77 -9.77 4.12
C SER A 175 -3.80 -10.70 4.85
N ILE A 176 -3.90 -12.01 4.64
CA ILE A 176 -3.06 -13.03 5.30
C ILE A 176 -2.02 -13.58 4.32
N HIS A 177 -0.75 -13.46 4.71
CA HIS A 177 0.39 -13.78 3.86
C HIS A 177 1.33 -14.76 4.52
N LEU A 178 1.85 -15.69 3.74
CA LEU A 178 2.96 -16.54 4.17
C LEU A 178 4.21 -15.67 4.33
N LEU A 179 4.92 -15.82 5.44
CA LEU A 179 6.24 -15.22 5.58
C LEU A 179 7.29 -16.09 4.87
N PRO A 180 8.21 -15.49 4.10
CA PRO A 180 9.33 -16.24 3.53
C PRO A 180 10.10 -16.94 4.67
N GLU A 181 10.63 -18.13 4.43
CA GLU A 181 11.60 -18.70 5.36
C GLU A 181 12.84 -17.79 5.41
N PRO A 182 13.52 -17.65 6.57
CA PRO A 182 14.75 -16.88 6.63
C PRO A 182 15.73 -17.50 5.65
N GLY A 183 16.06 -16.75 4.58
CA GLY A 183 17.09 -17.16 3.64
C GLY A 183 18.38 -17.47 4.42
N PRO A 184 19.24 -18.37 3.90
CA PRO A 184 20.55 -18.58 4.50
C PRO A 184 21.23 -17.21 4.59
N GLY A 185 21.50 -16.74 5.80
CA GLY A 185 22.08 -15.42 6.03
C GLY A 185 23.27 -15.24 5.10
N ARG A 186 23.32 -14.12 4.35
CA ARG A 186 24.52 -13.81 3.59
C ARG A 186 25.68 -13.78 4.59
N PRO A 187 26.73 -14.60 4.40
CA PRO A 187 27.94 -14.43 5.18
C PRO A 187 28.48 -13.02 4.90
N GLU A 188 28.85 -12.33 6.00
CA GLU A 188 29.58 -11.06 5.99
C GLU A 188 30.92 -11.17 5.24
#